data_AF-A0AAD9CJT3-F1
#
_entry.id   AF-A0AAD9CJT3-F1
#
_cell.length_a   1.000
_cell.length_b   1.000
_cell.length_c   1.000
_cell.angle_alpha   90.00
_cell.angle_beta   90.00
_cell.angle_gamma   90.00
#
_symmetry.space_group_name_H-M   'P 1'
#
loop_
_entity.id
_entity.type
_entity.pdbx_description
1 polymer ?
#
loop_
_entity_poly.entity_id
_entity_poly.type
_entity_poly.pdbx_seq_one_letter_code
_entity_poly.pdbx_strand_id
1 'polypeptide(L)'
;MCDTILCLLEKVLHFPTKAKCAEVGPGFHRLANSPAFSQCVGAIDGCHIRINAPNTPHAQDYLNRKLFFSVQLQGICDSYGTFLDIFVGYPGSVHDTRVLRNTPVFVRGCYPPAGHFIVGDAGYPCLSEPLNLITPYREPWSGRVEACFNQHHARA
;
A
#
# COMPACT_ATOMS: atom_id res chain seq x y z
N MET A 1 19.56 -7.02 -18.45
CA MET A 1 19.54 -5.83 -17.56
C MET A 1 18.36 -5.88 -16.60
N CYS A 2 17.16 -6.31 -17.02
CA CYS A 2 16.03 -6.54 -16.10
C CYS A 2 16.27 -7.63 -15.05
N ASP A 3 16.78 -8.80 -15.43
CA ASP A 3 16.90 -9.94 -14.50
C ASP A 3 17.82 -9.65 -13.30
N THR A 4 18.92 -8.92 -13.52
CA THR A 4 19.83 -8.51 -12.45
C THR A 4 19.17 -7.57 -11.44
N ILE A 5 18.31 -6.66 -11.91
CA ILE A 5 17.56 -5.74 -11.06
C ILE A 5 16.49 -6.53 -10.27
N LEU A 6 15.80 -7.48 -10.93
CA LEU A 6 14.83 -8.36 -10.27
C LEU A 6 15.49 -9.20 -9.16
N CYS A 7 16.66 -9.78 -9.40
CA CYS A 7 17.42 -10.51 -8.38
C CYS A 7 17.93 -9.63 -7.23
N LEU A 8 18.10 -8.32 -7.45
CA LEU A 8 18.44 -7.37 -6.39
C LEU A 8 17.22 -7.01 -5.56
N LEU A 9 16.05 -6.82 -6.20
CA LEU A 9 14.80 -6.56 -5.50
C LEU A 9 14.47 -7.68 -4.50
N GLU A 10 14.65 -8.94 -4.89
CA GLU A 10 14.45 -10.09 -4.01
C GLU A 10 15.40 -10.13 -2.80
N LYS A 11 16.50 -9.39 -2.82
CA LYS A 11 17.48 -9.31 -1.71
C LYS A 11 17.31 -8.06 -0.83
N VAL A 12 16.51 -7.11 -1.28
CA VAL A 12 16.33 -5.80 -0.61
C VAL A 12 14.92 -5.68 -0.05
N LEU A 13 13.93 -6.26 -0.71
CA LEU A 13 12.53 -6.24 -0.30
C LEU A 13 12.22 -7.49 0.51
N HIS A 14 12.09 -7.29 1.82
CA HIS A 14 11.70 -8.33 2.73
C HIS A 14 10.71 -7.77 3.74
N PHE A 15 9.64 -8.52 3.98
CA PHE A 15 8.78 -8.23 5.12
C PHE A 15 9.59 -8.31 6.42
N PRO A 16 9.32 -7.39 7.36
CA PRO A 16 10.02 -7.40 8.64
C PRO A 16 9.78 -8.73 9.36
N THR A 17 10.83 -9.22 10.02
CA THR A 17 10.68 -10.34 10.95
C THR A 17 9.76 -9.92 12.10
N LYS A 18 9.18 -10.88 12.83
CA LYS A 18 8.35 -10.57 14.01
C LYS A 18 9.03 -9.64 15.01
N ALA A 19 10.35 -9.79 15.20
CA ALA A 19 11.13 -8.91 16.06
C ALA A 19 11.18 -7.47 15.51
N LYS A 20 11.34 -7.32 14.19
CA LYS A 20 11.35 -6.01 13.53
C LYS A 20 9.97 -5.35 13.49
N CYS A 21 8.88 -6.13 13.41
CA CYS A 21 7.51 -5.60 13.54
C CYS A 21 7.31 -4.85 14.87
N ALA A 22 7.92 -5.33 15.96
CA ALA A 22 7.87 -4.67 17.27
C ALA A 22 8.59 -3.30 17.29
N GLU A 23 9.47 -3.03 16.32
CA GLU A 23 10.14 -1.73 16.16
C GLU A 23 9.35 -0.79 15.22
N VAL A 24 8.66 -1.34 14.22
CA VAL A 24 7.88 -0.59 13.23
C VAL A 24 6.60 0.01 13.85
N GLY A 25 5.88 -0.76 14.66
CA GLY A 25 4.65 -0.31 15.33
C GLY A 25 4.78 1.00 16.12
N PRO A 26 5.80 1.13 17.00
CA PRO A 26 6.09 2.39 17.69
C PRO A 26 6.38 3.57 16.74
N GLY A 27 6.90 3.31 15.54
CA GLY A 27 7.11 4.33 14.52
C GLY A 27 5.79 4.90 14.01
N PHE A 28 4.86 4.03 13.59
CA PHE A 28 3.52 4.45 13.17
C PHE A 28 2.72 5.11 14.31
N HIS A 29 2.87 4.63 15.55
CA HIS A 29 2.31 5.30 16.72
C HIS A 29 2.76 6.78 16.81
N ARG A 30 4.07 7.05 16.64
CA ARG A 30 4.63 8.40 16.68
C ARG A 30 4.15 9.26 15.50
N LEU A 31 4.15 8.69 14.29
CA LEU A 31 3.68 9.36 13.08
C LEU A 31 2.19 9.76 13.20
N ALA A 32 1.34 8.79 13.52
CA ALA A 32 -0.09 8.99 13.72
C ALA A 32 -0.42 9.86 14.95
N ASN A 33 0.50 9.96 15.91
CA ASN A 33 0.28 10.55 17.23
C ASN A 33 -0.92 9.90 17.95
N SER A 34 -1.01 8.56 17.91
CA SER A 34 -2.11 7.82 18.53
C SER A 34 -1.70 6.37 18.86
N PRO A 35 -1.98 5.86 20.07
CA PRO A 35 -1.64 4.48 20.46
C PRO A 35 -2.37 3.42 19.63
N ALA A 36 -3.46 3.79 18.94
CA ALA A 36 -4.20 2.89 18.05
C ALA A 36 -3.33 2.34 16.91
N PHE A 37 -2.27 3.05 16.51
CA PHE A 37 -1.38 2.67 15.41
C PHE A 37 -0.14 1.88 15.87
N SER A 38 -0.06 1.50 17.16
CA SER A 38 1.08 0.75 17.71
C SER A 38 1.26 -0.66 17.11
N GLN A 39 0.22 -1.21 16.49
CA GLN A 39 0.25 -2.51 15.79
C GLN A 39 0.26 -2.35 14.26
N CYS A 40 0.37 -1.12 13.76
CA CYS A 40 0.54 -0.87 12.34
C CYS A 40 1.97 -1.27 11.94
N VAL A 41 2.11 -2.08 10.90
CA VAL A 41 3.42 -2.56 10.42
C VAL A 41 3.67 -2.23 8.96
N GLY A 42 2.80 -1.44 8.34
CA GLY A 42 3.04 -0.96 7.00
C GLY A 42 1.97 0.02 6.52
N ALA A 43 2.35 0.87 5.58
CA ALA A 43 1.46 1.72 4.82
C ALA A 43 1.51 1.29 3.36
N ILE A 44 0.34 1.05 2.75
CA ILE A 44 0.20 0.70 1.34
C ILE A 44 -0.34 1.87 0.53
N ASP A 45 0.28 2.13 -0.61
CA ASP A 45 -0.21 3.13 -1.55
C ASP A 45 0.10 2.77 -3.01
N GLY A 46 -0.68 3.35 -3.93
CA GLY A 46 -0.50 3.26 -5.38
C GLY A 46 0.20 4.51 -5.94
N CYS A 47 1.17 4.31 -6.83
CA CYS A 47 1.91 5.36 -7.51
C CYS A 47 1.89 5.14 -9.03
N HIS A 48 1.77 6.25 -9.78
CA HIS A 48 1.80 6.23 -11.25
C HIS A 48 3.19 6.59 -11.78
N ILE A 49 3.88 5.63 -12.37
CA ILE A 49 5.12 5.86 -13.12
C ILE A 49 4.73 6.31 -14.52
N ARG A 50 5.06 7.56 -14.87
CA ARG A 50 4.75 8.11 -16.19
C ARG A 50 5.55 7.38 -17.28
N ILE A 51 4.87 7.06 -18.37
CA ILE A 51 5.47 6.45 -19.57
C ILE A 51 5.07 7.22 -20.82
N ASN A 52 5.76 6.98 -21.92
CA ASN A 52 5.26 7.36 -23.24
C ASN A 52 4.05 6.50 -23.60
N ALA A 53 3.17 7.01 -24.46
CA ALA A 53 2.07 6.22 -25.00
C ALA A 53 2.63 4.93 -25.63
N PRO A 54 2.17 3.74 -25.19
CA PRO A 54 2.58 2.50 -25.81
C PRO A 54 2.21 2.50 -27.30
N ASN A 55 3.09 2.01 -28.16
CA ASN A 55 2.78 1.83 -29.58
C ASN A 55 2.00 0.53 -29.79
N THR A 56 0.84 0.40 -29.13
CA THR A 56 -0.03 -0.78 -29.21
C THR A 56 -1.49 -0.33 -29.32
N PRO A 57 -2.39 -1.18 -29.85
CA PRO A 57 -3.84 -0.89 -29.86
C PRO A 57 -4.43 -0.62 -28.46
N HIS A 58 -3.73 -1.05 -27.40
CA HIS A 58 -4.13 -0.94 -26.00
C HIS A 58 -3.53 0.28 -25.29
N ALA A 59 -2.96 1.25 -26.01
CA ALA A 59 -2.34 2.44 -25.41
C ALA A 59 -3.27 3.17 -24.42
N GLN A 60 -4.57 3.20 -24.71
CA GLN A 60 -5.58 3.85 -23.87
C GLN A 60 -5.71 3.21 -22.49
N ASP A 61 -5.39 1.93 -22.33
CA ASP A 61 -5.44 1.25 -21.03
C ASP A 61 -4.41 1.84 -20.05
N TYR A 62 -3.36 2.50 -20.56
CA TYR A 62 -2.33 3.13 -19.76
C TYR A 62 -2.68 4.57 -19.37
N LEU A 63 -3.72 5.17 -19.95
CA LEU A 63 -4.17 6.51 -19.62
C LEU A 63 -4.84 6.51 -18.24
N ASN A 64 -4.28 7.24 -17.30
CA ASN A 64 -4.83 7.35 -15.95
C ASN A 64 -5.87 8.48 -15.82
N ARG A 65 -6.49 8.58 -14.64
CA ARG A 65 -7.50 9.61 -14.32
C ARG A 65 -6.96 11.05 -14.37
N LYS A 66 -5.63 11.23 -14.30
CA LYS A 66 -4.94 12.51 -14.43
C LYS A 66 -4.53 12.81 -15.87
N LEU A 67 -5.06 12.06 -16.84
CA LEU A 67 -4.87 12.24 -18.28
C LEU A 67 -3.41 12.14 -18.76
N PHE A 68 -2.62 11.25 -18.13
CA PHE A 68 -1.30 10.87 -18.65
C PHE A 68 -1.10 9.35 -18.68
N PHE A 69 -0.27 8.86 -19.62
CA PHE A 69 0.07 7.44 -19.72
C PHE A 69 0.99 7.02 -18.58
N SER A 70 0.64 5.92 -17.91
CA SER A 70 1.40 5.43 -16.76
C SER A 70 1.28 3.92 -16.57
N VAL A 71 2.26 3.38 -15.85
CA VAL A 71 2.21 2.06 -15.21
C VAL A 71 2.07 2.27 -13.71
N GLN A 72 1.29 1.44 -13.05
CA GLN A 72 1.12 1.47 -11.60
C GLN A 72 2.22 0.70 -10.89
N LEU A 73 2.68 1.29 -9.78
CA LEU A 73 3.47 0.68 -8.73
C LEU A 73 2.63 0.73 -7.45
N GLN A 74 2.34 -0.43 -6.87
CA GLN A 74 1.84 -0.54 -5.51
C GLN A 74 3.04 -0.82 -4.60
N GLY A 75 3.16 -0.11 -3.49
CA GLY A 75 4.23 -0.30 -2.53
C GLY A 75 3.70 -0.41 -1.11
N ILE A 76 4.33 -1.25 -0.30
CA ILE A 76 4.14 -1.28 1.16
C ILE A 76 5.43 -0.76 1.79
N CYS A 77 5.33 0.23 2.67
CA CYS A 77 6.47 0.80 3.39
C CYS A 77 6.32 0.66 4.90
N ASP A 78 7.43 0.56 5.62
CA ASP A 78 7.44 0.69 7.08
C ASP A 78 7.39 2.15 7.55
N SER A 79 7.38 2.36 8.87
CA SER A 79 7.35 3.70 9.49
C SER A 79 8.63 4.54 9.24
N TYR A 80 9.68 3.95 8.67
CA TYR A 80 10.91 4.64 8.30
C TYR A 80 10.92 5.02 6.81
N GLY A 81 9.86 4.69 6.07
CA GLY A 81 9.78 4.90 4.63
C GLY A 81 10.55 3.85 3.82
N THR A 82 10.91 2.71 4.43
CA THR A 82 11.59 1.62 3.74
C THR A 82 10.56 0.72 3.05
N PHE A 83 10.74 0.45 1.76
CA PHE A 83 9.89 -0.49 1.03
C PHE A 83 10.05 -1.91 1.58
N LEU A 84 8.93 -2.51 1.95
CA LEU A 84 8.80 -3.91 2.39
C LEU A 84 8.40 -4.82 1.23
N ASP A 85 7.55 -4.32 0.34
CA ASP A 85 7.06 -5.00 -0.85
C ASP A 85 6.75 -3.97 -1.94
N ILE A 86 6.95 -4.36 -3.20
CA ILE A 86 6.50 -3.59 -4.36
C ILE A 86 5.87 -4.51 -5.39
N PHE A 87 4.88 -4.00 -6.09
CA PHE A 87 4.25 -4.69 -7.21
C PHE A 87 3.99 -3.70 -8.35
N VAL A 88 4.54 -3.99 -9.53
CA VAL A 88 4.56 -3.07 -10.67
C VAL A 88 4.09 -3.78 -11.93
N GLY A 89 3.43 -3.04 -12.82
CA GLY A 89 3.19 -3.52 -14.19
C GLY A 89 1.77 -3.34 -14.69
N TYR A 90 0.84 -2.93 -13.83
CA TYR A 90 -0.54 -2.70 -14.24
C TYR A 90 -0.69 -1.40 -15.03
N PRO A 91 -1.55 -1.37 -16.07
CA PRO A 91 -1.86 -0.14 -16.78
C PRO A 91 -2.44 0.95 -15.87
N GLY A 92 -2.15 2.22 -16.18
CA GLY A 92 -2.55 3.38 -15.39
C GLY A 92 -4.06 3.60 -15.22
N SER A 93 -4.91 2.96 -16.04
CA SER A 93 -6.37 3.03 -15.87
C SER A 93 -6.90 2.10 -14.78
N VAL A 94 -6.13 1.10 -14.36
CA VAL A 94 -6.59 0.08 -13.40
C VAL A 94 -6.76 0.69 -12.01
N HIS A 95 -7.73 0.23 -11.23
CA HIS A 95 -7.94 0.72 -9.86
C HIS A 95 -6.99 0.02 -8.87
N ASP A 96 -6.52 0.73 -7.85
CA ASP A 96 -5.62 0.18 -6.81
C ASP A 96 -6.17 -1.08 -6.15
N THR A 97 -7.47 -1.11 -5.86
CA THR A 97 -8.15 -2.31 -5.34
C THR A 97 -7.98 -3.53 -6.26
N ARG A 98 -7.99 -3.33 -7.59
CA ARG A 98 -7.78 -4.43 -8.55
C ARG A 98 -6.31 -4.83 -8.61
N VAL A 99 -5.38 -3.87 -8.52
CA VAL A 99 -3.95 -4.18 -8.41
C VAL A 99 -3.68 -4.99 -7.15
N LEU A 100 -4.21 -4.57 -5.99
CA LEU A 100 -4.11 -5.26 -4.69
C LEU A 100 -4.50 -6.73 -4.81
N ARG A 101 -5.67 -7.02 -5.37
CA ARG A 101 -6.18 -8.40 -5.46
C ARG A 101 -5.30 -9.35 -6.27
N ASN A 102 -4.41 -8.80 -7.10
CA ASN A 102 -3.49 -9.58 -7.93
C ASN A 102 -2.06 -9.60 -7.38
N THR A 103 -1.79 -8.93 -6.26
CA THR A 103 -0.45 -8.96 -5.67
C THR A 103 -0.19 -10.27 -4.93
N PRO A 104 1.06 -10.76 -4.92
CA PRO A 104 1.42 -11.95 -4.16
C PRO A 104 1.08 -11.83 -2.68
N VAL A 105 1.22 -10.64 -2.09
CA VAL A 105 0.92 -10.40 -0.66
C VAL A 105 -0.57 -10.64 -0.37
N PHE A 106 -1.47 -10.19 -1.24
CA PHE A 106 -2.91 -10.41 -1.08
C PHE A 106 -3.29 -11.87 -1.33
N VAL A 107 -2.79 -12.46 -2.43
CA VAL A 107 -3.14 -13.83 -2.83
C VAL A 107 -2.65 -14.86 -1.81
N ARG A 108 -1.47 -14.63 -1.20
CA ARG A 108 -0.88 -15.54 -0.21
C ARG A 108 -1.33 -15.24 1.22
N GLY A 109 -1.85 -14.05 1.49
CA GLY A 109 -2.18 -13.60 2.86
C GLY A 109 -0.98 -13.68 3.81
N CYS A 110 0.24 -13.44 3.30
CA CYS A 110 1.47 -13.70 4.05
C CYS A 110 1.92 -12.53 4.95
N TYR A 111 1.25 -11.39 4.86
CA TYR A 111 1.52 -10.18 5.63
C TYR A 111 0.20 -9.42 5.80
N PRO A 112 0.00 -8.62 6.88
CA PRO A 112 0.83 -8.54 8.07
C PRO A 112 0.70 -9.78 8.98
N PRO A 113 1.62 -10.00 9.93
CA PRO A 113 1.49 -11.06 10.91
C PRO A 113 0.22 -10.90 11.76
N ALA A 114 -0.30 -12.01 12.30
CA ALA A 114 -1.44 -11.99 13.20
C ALA A 114 -1.26 -10.96 14.34
N GLY A 115 -2.34 -10.26 14.68
CA GLY A 115 -2.35 -9.17 15.66
C GLY A 115 -1.87 -7.81 15.13
N HIS A 116 -1.38 -7.75 13.89
CA HIS A 116 -0.95 -6.52 13.24
C HIS A 116 -1.83 -6.19 12.03
N PHE A 117 -1.73 -4.95 11.57
CA PHE A 117 -2.43 -4.45 10.39
C PHE A 117 -1.53 -3.55 9.55
N ILE A 118 -1.94 -3.30 8.32
CA ILE A 118 -1.39 -2.22 7.48
C ILE A 118 -2.47 -1.17 7.24
N VAL A 119 -2.05 0.06 6.93
CA VAL A 119 -2.94 1.17 6.60
C VAL A 119 -2.87 1.47 5.11
N GLY A 120 -3.99 1.85 4.50
CA GLY A 120 -4.04 2.30 3.11
C GLY A 120 -5.00 3.47 2.94
N ASP A 121 -4.97 4.10 1.77
CA ASP A 121 -5.85 5.21 1.43
C ASP A 121 -7.31 4.76 1.19
N ALA A 122 -8.18 5.73 0.87
CA ALA A 122 -9.60 5.46 0.61
C ALA A 122 -9.87 4.69 -0.71
N GLY A 123 -8.86 4.55 -1.58
CA GLY A 123 -8.87 3.78 -2.82
C GLY A 123 -8.79 2.28 -2.61
N TYR A 124 -8.43 1.85 -1.40
CA TYR A 124 -8.42 0.45 -0.97
C TYR A 124 -9.68 0.06 -0.18
N PRO A 125 -9.99 -1.25 -0.08
CA PRO A 125 -11.01 -1.75 0.83
C PRO A 125 -10.48 -1.88 2.26
N CYS A 126 -11.35 -1.69 3.26
CA CYS A 126 -11.08 -2.10 4.64
C CYS A 126 -11.33 -3.60 4.78
N LEU A 127 -10.33 -4.37 5.20
CA LEU A 127 -10.34 -5.84 5.20
C LEU A 127 -9.72 -6.41 6.46
N SER A 128 -10.23 -7.57 6.91
CA SER A 128 -9.60 -8.40 7.94
C SER A 128 -8.95 -9.67 7.36
N GLU A 129 -9.34 -10.09 6.15
CA GLU A 129 -8.81 -11.28 5.46
C GLU A 129 -8.84 -11.03 3.94
N PRO A 130 -7.90 -11.56 3.15
CA PRO A 130 -6.68 -12.29 3.55
C PRO A 130 -5.56 -11.38 4.08
N LEU A 131 -5.85 -10.08 4.18
CA LEU A 131 -4.91 -9.02 4.51
C LEU A 131 -5.61 -8.06 5.49
N ASN A 132 -5.08 -7.89 6.70
CA ASN A 132 -5.54 -6.88 7.63
C ASN A 132 -5.17 -5.48 7.13
N LEU A 133 -6.10 -4.83 6.44
CA LEU A 133 -5.93 -3.52 5.82
C LEU A 133 -6.97 -2.54 6.37
N ILE A 134 -6.50 -1.47 7.00
CA ILE A 134 -7.35 -0.43 7.57
C ILE A 134 -7.29 0.82 6.69
N THR A 135 -8.45 1.27 6.24
CA THR A 135 -8.62 2.48 5.43
C THR A 135 -9.43 3.52 6.20
N PRO A 136 -9.34 4.82 5.85
CA PRO A 136 -10.10 5.85 6.54
C PRO A 136 -11.61 5.66 6.34
N TYR A 137 -12.41 6.19 7.27
CA TYR A 137 -13.86 6.28 7.13
C TYR A 137 -14.21 7.18 5.95
N ARG A 138 -15.15 6.72 5.10
CA ARG A 138 -15.66 7.50 3.97
C ARG A 138 -16.62 8.58 4.45
N GLU A 139 -16.63 9.71 3.76
CA GLU A 139 -17.62 10.76 3.99
C GLU A 139 -19.02 10.34 3.48
N PRO A 140 -20.11 10.86 4.09
CA PRO A 140 -20.13 11.77 5.25
C PRO A 140 -19.87 11.03 6.57
N TRP A 141 -19.12 11.66 7.48
CA TRP A 141 -18.79 11.05 8.77
C TRP A 141 -19.99 11.00 9.71
N SER A 142 -20.16 9.89 10.41
CA SER A 142 -21.24 9.67 11.37
C SER A 142 -21.01 10.37 12.72
N GLY A 143 -19.78 10.83 13.00
CA GLY A 143 -19.46 11.56 14.23
C GLY A 143 -17.99 11.91 14.46
N ARG A 144 -17.70 12.47 15.65
CA ARG A 144 -16.34 12.94 16.03
C ARG A 144 -15.29 11.83 16.06
N VAL A 145 -15.70 10.58 16.33
CA VAL A 145 -14.78 9.44 16.42
C VAL A 145 -14.15 9.13 15.07
N GLU A 146 -14.96 9.08 14.00
CA GLU A 146 -14.48 8.82 12.64
C GLU A 146 -13.58 9.95 12.14
N ALA A 147 -13.95 11.21 12.42
CA ALA A 147 -13.11 12.37 12.09
C ALA A 147 -11.76 12.34 12.82
N CYS A 148 -11.76 12.01 14.12
CA CYS A 148 -10.55 11.86 14.92
C CYS A 148 -9.68 10.71 14.39
N PHE A 149 -10.29 9.57 14.10
CA PHE A 149 -9.58 8.44 13.49
C PHE A 149 -8.93 8.84 12.16
N ASN A 150 -9.68 9.46 11.25
CA ASN A 150 -9.16 9.90 9.95
C ASN A 150 -8.02 10.93 10.10
N GLN A 151 -8.08 11.81 11.09
CA GLN A 151 -7.01 12.78 11.38
C GLN A 151 -5.69 12.10 11.78
N HIS A 152 -5.76 11.03 12.58
CA HIS A 152 -4.59 10.24 12.96
C HIS A 152 -4.12 9.33 11.83
N HIS A 153 -5.07 8.70 11.11
CA HIS A 153 -4.81 7.83 9.96
C HIS A 153 -4.06 8.56 8.86
N ALA A 154 -4.45 9.80 8.52
CA ALA A 154 -3.80 10.60 7.48
C ALA A 154 -2.34 10.98 7.78
N ARG A 155 -1.85 10.73 9.01
CA ARG A 155 -0.46 10.96 9.42
C ARG A 155 0.36 9.67 9.52
N ALA A 156 -0.31 8.52 9.57
CA ALA A 156 0.32 7.20 9.62
C ALA A 156 0.91 6.86 8.25
#